data_AF-A0AAU9XLA6-F1
#
_entry.id   AF-A0AAU9XLA6-F1
#
_cell.length_a   1.000
_cell.length_b   1.000
_cell.length_c   1.000
_cell.angle_alpha   90.00
_cell.angle_beta   90.00
_cell.angle_gamma   90.00
#
_symmetry.space_group_name_H-M   'P 1'
#
loop_
_entity.id
_entity.type
_entity.pdbx_description
1 polymer ?
#
loop_
_entity_poly.entity_id
_entity_poly.type
_entity_poly.pdbx_seq_one_letter_code
_entity_poly.pdbx_strand_id
1 'polypeptide(L)'
;MHLELTSCTSLALALRQAWQLSKTRLGFLALPNFDQIIEIKMQELERWPIFSLLNEEFLVAVRIACVFGNSGNEAIVVTKDDDVFALGSNGSSCLGVGDAQSCLHPRKVEALCKKNVVSLAYGSGPHVLAVTEAGEVFTWGHNGYSQLGNGNTNQGLIPSPVTSGLHTKKVFQVACGSHHSLALTVEGEVFAWGYNNCGQIGTGNTNNQTVPRKINSAMIGTKKIIVIACGQTSSMALSDAGELFAWGYNGNGQLGVGNNANQLTPCKVIGLVGTITTQIVCGYAHSLALSDAGCLYAWGANSYGQLGTGNKAHLVTPTKIGLDKGRFVEVAACHYSHLSAAMTATGKVFMWGQCRGQAVTSPMETKFTRVDTTFACFASPQSMARPLIVDQVQEKRVEQSVRDAFNDQETSDLTFLIDGKPVYVHKSLLKIRCEHFRSMFQAHWDEDEKSVIEITQFSYPVYYAFLEYLYTDQVHLLPEDAIGLLDLANSYCETQLKHQCERIIKQGITVENAAMLLAAAIKYEASDLEEFCFKFCINHLTAVTQTKAFNHLDEGTVKEFIKKAGMYGAFKY
;
A
#
# COMPACT_ATOMS: atom_id res chain seq x y z
N MET A 1 -11.85 31.92 -21.15
CA MET A 1 -12.45 30.60 -20.84
C MET A 1 -11.88 29.65 -21.88
N HIS A 2 -11.04 28.69 -21.45
CA HIS A 2 -9.98 27.94 -22.18
C HIS A 2 -8.57 28.51 -22.00
N LEU A 3 -7.61 27.58 -21.79
CA LEU A 3 -6.22 27.69 -21.26
C LEU A 3 -6.21 27.68 -19.71
N GLU A 4 -5.63 26.75 -18.94
CA GLU A 4 -4.67 25.64 -19.16
C GLU A 4 -4.96 24.52 -18.13
N LEU A 5 -4.95 23.26 -18.57
CA LEU A 5 -4.93 22.05 -17.72
C LEU A 5 -3.86 21.06 -18.22
N THR A 6 -2.95 21.53 -19.07
CA THR A 6 -2.01 20.72 -19.85
C THR A 6 -0.60 20.63 -19.24
N SER A 7 -0.23 21.46 -18.26
CA SER A 7 1.12 21.42 -17.67
C SER A 7 1.29 20.29 -16.64
N CYS A 8 0.31 20.06 -15.75
CA CYS A 8 0.39 19.00 -14.74
C CYS A 8 0.35 17.57 -15.30
N THR A 9 -0.22 17.37 -16.49
CA THR A 9 -0.22 16.05 -17.15
C THR A 9 1.11 15.74 -17.82
N SER A 10 1.86 16.75 -18.29
CA SER A 10 3.17 16.55 -18.92
C SER A 10 4.27 16.19 -17.92
N LEU A 11 4.26 16.77 -16.72
CA LEU A 11 5.27 16.49 -15.68
C LEU A 11 5.06 15.09 -15.07
N ALA A 12 3.82 14.68 -14.87
CA ALA A 12 3.48 13.33 -14.41
C ALA A 12 3.80 12.26 -15.47
N LEU A 13 3.67 12.58 -16.75
CA LEU A 13 4.03 11.69 -17.86
C LEU A 13 5.56 11.59 -18.02
N ALA A 14 6.28 12.72 -17.88
CA ALA A 14 7.72 12.78 -17.94
C ALA A 14 8.39 12.08 -16.74
N LEU A 15 7.83 12.22 -15.53
CA LEU A 15 8.28 11.48 -14.34
C LEU A 15 7.97 9.98 -14.43
N ARG A 16 6.82 9.59 -15.02
CA ARG A 16 6.53 8.18 -15.34
C ARG A 16 7.48 7.60 -16.38
N GLN A 17 7.82 8.37 -17.41
CA GLN A 17 8.76 7.93 -18.45
C GLN A 17 10.20 7.90 -17.92
N ALA A 18 10.61 8.85 -17.08
CA ALA A 18 11.91 8.85 -16.41
C ALA A 18 12.03 7.70 -15.38
N TRP A 19 10.95 7.33 -14.71
CA TRP A 19 10.87 6.17 -13.82
C TRP A 19 10.91 4.84 -14.59
N GLN A 20 10.32 4.77 -15.80
CA GLN A 20 10.46 3.62 -16.69
C GLN A 20 11.86 3.50 -17.31
N LEU A 21 12.53 4.63 -17.59
CA LEU A 21 13.87 4.69 -18.16
C LEU A 21 14.99 4.41 -17.12
N SER A 22 14.75 4.62 -15.83
CA SER A 22 15.73 4.27 -14.78
C SER A 22 15.80 2.76 -14.51
N LYS A 23 14.70 2.02 -14.70
CA LYS A 23 14.66 0.54 -14.62
C LYS A 23 15.49 -0.16 -15.69
N THR A 24 15.78 0.50 -16.82
CA THR A 24 16.53 -0.08 -17.95
C THR A 24 18.06 -0.04 -17.76
N ARG A 25 18.58 0.64 -16.71
CA ARG A 25 20.02 0.73 -16.42
C ARG A 25 20.55 -0.29 -15.41
N LEU A 26 19.66 -1.04 -14.75
CA LEU A 26 20.00 -2.23 -13.96
C LEU A 26 19.48 -3.42 -14.76
N GLY A 27 20.31 -4.42 -15.07
CA GLY A 27 20.03 -5.53 -15.99
C GLY A 27 18.91 -6.50 -15.58
N PHE A 28 17.73 -5.99 -15.23
CA PHE A 28 16.49 -6.73 -15.14
C PHE A 28 16.00 -7.04 -16.55
N LEU A 29 16.23 -8.28 -16.99
CA LEU A 29 15.40 -8.87 -18.04
C LEU A 29 13.94 -8.75 -17.56
N ALA A 30 13.16 -7.93 -18.26
CA ALA A 30 11.73 -7.77 -18.06
C ALA A 30 11.06 -9.16 -18.09
N LEU A 31 10.78 -9.71 -16.91
CA LEU A 31 10.00 -10.92 -16.72
C LEU A 31 8.53 -10.49 -16.56
N PRO A 32 7.58 -11.01 -17.36
CA PRO A 32 6.25 -10.42 -17.52
C PRO A 32 5.35 -10.41 -16.27
N ASN A 33 5.81 -10.98 -15.15
CA ASN A 33 5.03 -11.13 -13.92
C ASN A 33 5.60 -10.40 -12.71
N PHE A 34 6.73 -9.69 -12.84
CA PHE A 34 7.23 -8.79 -11.79
C PHE A 34 6.86 -7.31 -12.04
N ASP A 35 6.22 -6.98 -13.17
CA ASP A 35 5.79 -5.61 -13.48
C ASP A 35 4.42 -5.23 -12.89
N GLN A 36 3.84 -6.08 -12.03
CA GLN A 36 2.77 -5.73 -11.11
C GLN A 36 3.15 -6.13 -9.68
N ILE A 37 4.26 -5.62 -9.16
CA ILE A 37 4.40 -5.50 -7.70
C ILE A 37 3.35 -4.46 -7.29
N ILE A 38 2.18 -4.93 -6.89
CA ILE A 38 1.14 -4.04 -6.39
C ILE A 38 1.44 -3.82 -4.90
N GLU A 39 2.24 -2.80 -4.64
CA GLU A 39 2.74 -2.38 -3.32
C GLU A 39 1.60 -2.05 -2.33
N ILE A 40 1.75 -2.39 -1.06
CA ILE A 40 0.68 -2.35 -0.05
C ILE A 40 1.06 -1.47 1.15
N LYS A 41 0.10 -0.65 1.61
CA LYS A 41 0.20 0.13 2.85
C LYS A 41 0.17 -0.78 4.08
N MET A 42 0.93 -0.46 5.12
CA MET A 42 0.97 -1.19 6.41
C MET A 42 -0.45 -1.48 6.98
N GLN A 43 -1.37 -0.52 6.87
CA GLN A 43 -2.77 -0.63 7.32
C GLN A 43 -3.55 -1.80 6.68
N GLU A 44 -3.10 -2.32 5.54
CA GLU A 44 -3.71 -3.49 4.91
C GLU A 44 -3.21 -4.81 5.51
N LEU A 45 -2.01 -4.83 6.11
CA LEU A 45 -1.52 -6.01 6.84
C LEU A 45 -2.37 -6.28 8.07
N GLU A 46 -2.78 -5.22 8.77
CA GLU A 46 -3.62 -5.26 9.97
C GLU A 46 -5.02 -5.86 9.70
N ARG A 47 -5.46 -5.90 8.44
CA ARG A 47 -6.73 -6.53 8.06
C ARG A 47 -6.67 -8.05 8.13
N TRP A 48 -5.48 -8.64 8.20
CA TRP A 48 -5.28 -10.06 8.42
C TRP A 48 -5.21 -10.31 9.93
N PRO A 49 -6.17 -11.04 10.53
CA PRO A 49 -6.25 -11.17 11.98
C PRO A 49 -4.98 -11.72 12.65
N ILE A 50 -4.25 -12.59 11.95
CA ILE A 50 -2.99 -13.15 12.47
C ILE A 50 -1.91 -12.10 12.72
N PHE A 51 -1.94 -10.96 12.03
CA PHE A 51 -0.98 -9.87 12.23
C PHE A 51 -1.45 -8.82 13.24
N SER A 52 -2.73 -8.82 13.62
CA SER A 52 -3.33 -7.84 14.55
C SER A 52 -2.71 -7.83 15.96
N LEU A 53 -2.04 -8.92 16.36
CA LEU A 53 -1.41 -9.06 17.67
C LEU A 53 0.09 -8.73 17.66
N LEU A 54 0.65 -8.38 16.50
CA LEU A 54 2.05 -8.03 16.35
C LEU A 54 2.27 -6.55 16.66
N ASN A 55 3.45 -6.22 17.18
CA ASN A 55 3.80 -4.83 17.46
C ASN A 55 4.07 -4.04 16.16
N GLU A 56 3.85 -2.73 16.20
CA GLU A 56 4.01 -1.86 15.03
C GLU A 56 5.45 -1.87 14.49
N GLU A 57 6.45 -1.96 15.37
CA GLU A 57 7.87 -2.00 15.00
C GLU A 57 8.18 -3.20 14.09
N PHE A 58 7.69 -4.39 14.43
CA PHE A 58 7.84 -5.58 13.61
C PHE A 58 7.07 -5.47 12.30
N LEU A 59 5.84 -4.94 12.33
CA LEU A 59 5.02 -4.73 11.13
C LEU A 59 5.69 -3.77 10.14
N VAL A 60 6.39 -2.74 10.63
CA VAL A 60 7.19 -1.81 9.80
C VAL A 60 8.39 -2.51 9.15
N ALA A 61 8.93 -3.55 9.76
CA ALA A 61 10.03 -4.33 9.22
C ALA A 61 9.58 -5.34 8.15
N VAL A 62 8.28 -5.62 7.98
CA VAL A 62 7.78 -6.61 7.01
C VAL A 62 7.97 -6.14 5.57
N ARG A 63 8.51 -7.01 4.74
CA ARG A 63 8.68 -6.87 3.28
C ARG A 63 7.79 -7.82 2.50
N ILE A 64 7.66 -9.07 2.96
CA ILE A 64 6.74 -10.07 2.38
C ILE A 64 5.90 -10.66 3.50
N ALA A 65 4.60 -10.82 3.28
CA ALA A 65 3.71 -11.55 4.18
C ALA A 65 2.89 -12.58 3.40
N CYS A 66 2.75 -13.78 3.96
CA CYS A 66 1.99 -14.87 3.38
C CYS A 66 1.17 -15.56 4.47
N VAL A 67 -0.16 -15.40 4.44
CA VAL A 67 -1.10 -16.08 5.35
C VAL A 67 -1.73 -17.26 4.62
N PHE A 68 -1.69 -18.43 5.25
CA PHE A 68 -2.07 -19.69 4.65
C PHE A 68 -2.70 -20.65 5.65
N GLY A 69 -2.97 -21.87 5.19
CA GLY A 69 -3.43 -22.99 5.99
C GLY A 69 -4.95 -23.13 6.06
N ASN A 70 -5.40 -24.28 6.56
CA ASN A 70 -6.79 -24.72 6.48
C ASN A 70 -7.78 -23.79 7.22
N SER A 71 -7.26 -23.03 8.19
CA SER A 71 -8.04 -22.05 8.96
C SER A 71 -7.60 -20.60 8.71
N GLY A 72 -6.58 -20.37 7.86
CA GLY A 72 -5.98 -19.05 7.66
C GLY A 72 -5.22 -18.54 8.89
N ASN A 73 -4.65 -19.46 9.68
CA ASN A 73 -4.04 -19.18 10.98
C ASN A 73 -2.55 -19.49 10.98
N GLU A 74 -1.92 -19.50 9.81
CA GLU A 74 -0.49 -19.75 9.62
C GLU A 74 0.08 -18.60 8.80
N ALA A 75 1.23 -18.06 9.18
CA ALA A 75 1.87 -17.00 8.44
C ALA A 75 3.38 -17.19 8.36
N ILE A 76 3.92 -16.82 7.20
CA ILE A 76 5.35 -16.59 6.98
C ILE A 76 5.54 -15.14 6.60
N VAL A 77 6.56 -14.54 7.20
CA VAL A 77 6.90 -13.13 7.07
C VAL A 77 8.38 -13.04 6.72
N VAL A 78 8.71 -12.24 5.72
CA VAL A 78 10.10 -11.88 5.39
C VAL A 78 10.27 -10.41 5.69
N THR A 79 11.30 -10.05 6.45
CA THR A 79 11.58 -8.67 6.82
C THR A 79 12.48 -7.97 5.79
N LYS A 80 12.63 -6.66 5.94
CA LYS A 80 13.48 -5.80 5.08
C LYS A 80 14.96 -6.14 5.19
N ASP A 81 15.40 -6.61 6.35
CA ASP A 81 16.76 -7.13 6.54
C ASP A 81 16.89 -8.59 6.08
N ASP A 82 15.85 -9.16 5.48
CA ASP A 82 15.80 -10.52 4.94
C ASP A 82 15.87 -11.64 5.99
N ASP A 83 15.46 -11.35 7.23
CA ASP A 83 15.11 -12.41 8.18
C ASP A 83 13.73 -12.98 7.85
N VAL A 84 13.57 -14.28 8.11
CA VAL A 84 12.30 -14.98 7.87
C VAL A 84 11.73 -15.44 9.20
N PHE A 85 10.47 -15.11 9.42
CA PHE A 85 9.72 -15.47 10.61
C PHE A 85 8.46 -16.24 10.23
N ALA A 86 8.02 -17.12 11.13
CA ALA A 86 6.76 -17.81 11.02
C ALA A 86 6.00 -17.76 12.34
N LEU A 87 4.67 -17.75 12.25
CA LEU A 87 3.76 -17.71 13.38
C LEU A 87 2.43 -18.38 13.02
N GLY A 88 1.68 -18.76 14.05
CA GLY A 88 0.37 -19.37 13.91
C GLY A 88 0.32 -20.84 14.30
N SER A 89 -0.60 -21.56 13.67
CA SER A 89 -0.77 -23.01 13.81
C SER A 89 0.39 -23.74 13.13
N ASN A 90 0.97 -24.73 13.79
CA ASN A 90 2.12 -25.48 13.24
C ASN A 90 1.77 -26.94 12.94
N GLY A 91 0.55 -27.17 12.46
CA GLY A 91 0.12 -28.49 12.02
C GLY A 91 0.98 -28.97 10.84
N SER A 92 1.48 -30.20 10.92
CA SER A 92 2.44 -30.76 9.94
C SER A 92 3.77 -30.00 9.84
N SER A 93 4.17 -29.23 10.88
CA SER A 93 5.42 -28.47 10.90
C SER A 93 5.56 -27.45 9.77
N CYS A 94 4.44 -26.92 9.31
CA CYS A 94 4.37 -25.98 8.19
C CYS A 94 5.00 -24.60 8.48
N LEU A 95 5.30 -24.27 9.75
CA LEU A 95 6.04 -23.05 10.08
C LEU A 95 7.55 -23.19 9.83
N GLY A 96 8.08 -24.40 9.71
CA GLY A 96 9.50 -24.62 9.36
C GLY A 96 10.50 -24.27 10.46
N VAL A 97 10.05 -24.20 11.71
CA VAL A 97 10.82 -23.72 12.87
C VAL A 97 11.51 -24.85 13.67
N GLY A 98 11.56 -26.06 13.13
CA GLY A 98 12.25 -27.21 13.74
C GLY A 98 11.42 -28.08 14.68
N ASP A 99 10.14 -27.74 14.87
CA ASP A 99 9.20 -28.51 15.68
C ASP A 99 7.76 -28.44 15.12
N ALA A 100 6.79 -28.94 15.89
CA ALA A 100 5.36 -28.90 15.57
C ALA A 100 4.56 -28.01 16.55
N GLN A 101 5.23 -27.14 17.31
CA GLN A 101 4.57 -26.28 18.29
C GLN A 101 4.00 -25.03 17.62
N SER A 102 2.72 -24.76 17.88
CA SER A 102 2.03 -23.55 17.41
C SER A 102 2.42 -22.36 18.29
N CYS A 103 2.63 -21.19 17.70
CA CYS A 103 3.01 -19.99 18.43
C CYS A 103 2.53 -18.75 17.70
N LEU A 104 1.83 -17.85 18.39
CA LEU A 104 1.41 -16.56 17.82
C LEU A 104 2.50 -15.50 17.83
N HIS A 105 3.62 -15.74 18.54
CA HIS A 105 4.79 -14.88 18.47
C HIS A 105 5.66 -15.27 17.28
N PRO A 106 6.20 -14.29 16.52
CA PRO A 106 7.12 -14.57 15.41
C PRO A 106 8.32 -15.39 15.87
N ARG A 107 8.53 -16.55 15.24
CA ARG A 107 9.69 -17.42 15.45
C ARG A 107 10.55 -17.42 14.20
N LYS A 108 11.87 -17.31 14.35
CA LYS A 108 12.79 -17.33 13.19
C LYS A 108 12.76 -18.68 12.49
N VAL A 109 12.73 -18.62 11.17
CA VAL A 109 12.93 -19.76 10.26
C VAL A 109 14.38 -19.71 9.80
N GLU A 110 15.28 -20.15 10.69
CA GLU A 110 16.74 -19.96 10.56
C GLU A 110 17.31 -20.40 9.19
N ALA A 111 16.77 -21.47 8.61
CA ALA A 111 17.23 -22.00 7.33
C ALA A 111 17.00 -21.06 6.13
N LEU A 112 16.10 -20.08 6.25
CA LEU A 112 15.75 -19.12 5.19
C LEU A 112 16.22 -17.69 5.46
N CYS A 113 16.69 -17.38 6.66
CA CYS A 113 17.23 -16.06 6.96
C CYS A 113 18.42 -15.76 6.03
N LYS A 114 18.46 -14.53 5.49
CA LYS A 114 19.50 -14.02 4.60
C LYS A 114 19.63 -14.81 3.28
N LYS A 115 18.54 -15.44 2.82
CA LYS A 115 18.47 -16.18 1.54
C LYS A 115 17.82 -15.42 0.40
N ASN A 116 17.44 -14.16 0.60
CA ASN A 116 16.72 -13.29 -0.33
C ASN A 116 15.46 -13.98 -0.86
N VAL A 117 14.54 -14.33 0.02
CA VAL A 117 13.26 -14.97 -0.38
C VAL A 117 12.44 -13.96 -1.18
N VAL A 118 11.98 -14.38 -2.37
CA VAL A 118 11.20 -13.54 -3.31
C VAL A 118 9.79 -14.04 -3.56
N SER A 119 9.53 -15.33 -3.35
CA SER A 119 8.21 -15.93 -3.56
C SER A 119 7.96 -17.08 -2.59
N LEU A 120 6.69 -17.25 -2.23
CA LEU A 120 6.19 -18.34 -1.40
C LEU A 120 4.95 -18.95 -2.07
N ALA A 121 4.82 -20.26 -1.97
CA ALA A 121 3.60 -20.99 -2.29
C ALA A 121 3.35 -22.04 -1.21
N TYR A 122 2.10 -22.45 -1.07
CA TYR A 122 1.69 -23.36 0.00
C TYR A 122 0.50 -24.19 -0.45
N GLY A 123 0.36 -25.42 0.07
CA GLY A 123 -0.72 -26.34 -0.28
C GLY A 123 -1.59 -26.80 0.88
N SER A 124 -2.56 -27.70 0.63
CA SER A 124 -3.45 -28.28 1.65
C SER A 124 -2.78 -29.31 2.57
N GLY A 125 -3.04 -29.25 3.88
CA GLY A 125 -2.29 -30.05 4.85
C GLY A 125 -0.83 -29.61 4.82
N PRO A 126 -0.53 -28.43 5.38
CA PRO A 126 0.31 -27.49 4.66
C PRO A 126 1.74 -27.96 4.45
N HIS A 127 2.14 -27.93 3.18
CA HIS A 127 3.53 -27.89 2.75
C HIS A 127 3.78 -26.53 2.14
N VAL A 128 5.01 -26.05 2.25
CA VAL A 128 5.40 -24.71 1.81
C VAL A 128 6.61 -24.81 0.90
N LEU A 129 6.58 -24.02 -0.18
CA LEU A 129 7.69 -23.79 -1.09
C LEU A 129 8.12 -22.32 -0.96
N ALA A 130 9.43 -22.09 -0.88
CA ALA A 130 10.03 -20.77 -0.99
C ALA A 130 11.01 -20.73 -2.16
N VAL A 131 11.07 -19.59 -2.85
CA VAL A 131 12.05 -19.32 -3.91
C VAL A 131 12.93 -18.15 -3.50
N THR A 132 14.23 -18.31 -3.65
CA THR A 132 15.23 -17.25 -3.44
C THR A 132 15.47 -16.45 -4.71
N GLU A 133 16.07 -15.26 -4.60
CA GLU A 133 16.49 -14.46 -5.76
C GLU A 133 17.52 -15.19 -6.65
N ALA A 134 18.33 -16.07 -6.05
CA ALA A 134 19.24 -16.97 -6.77
C ALA A 134 18.50 -18.05 -7.58
N GLY A 135 17.20 -18.24 -7.31
CA GLY A 135 16.33 -19.23 -7.94
C GLY A 135 16.38 -20.62 -7.31
N GLU A 136 16.86 -20.70 -6.06
CA GLU A 136 16.84 -21.94 -5.28
C GLU A 136 15.44 -22.16 -4.70
N VAL A 137 15.00 -23.42 -4.67
CA VAL A 137 13.70 -23.81 -4.10
C VAL A 137 13.92 -24.51 -2.76
N PHE A 138 13.26 -24.02 -1.73
CA PHE A 138 13.21 -24.66 -0.40
C PHE A 138 11.82 -25.21 -0.14
N THR A 139 11.75 -26.35 0.56
CA THR A 139 10.48 -27.03 0.90
C THR A 139 10.46 -27.51 2.34
N TRP A 140 9.28 -27.49 2.98
CA TRP A 140 9.03 -28.07 4.30
C TRP A 140 7.53 -28.28 4.55
N GLY A 141 7.19 -28.85 5.70
CA GLY A 141 5.82 -29.15 6.10
C GLY A 141 5.42 -30.59 5.82
N HIS A 142 4.14 -30.81 5.50
CA HIS A 142 3.61 -32.14 5.22
C HIS A 142 4.28 -32.79 4.00
N ASN A 143 4.56 -34.10 4.03
CA ASN A 143 5.19 -34.83 2.92
C ASN A 143 4.58 -36.21 2.61
N GLY A 144 3.35 -36.50 3.07
CA GLY A 144 2.77 -37.84 2.94
C GLY A 144 2.67 -38.38 1.50
N TYR A 145 2.72 -37.52 0.49
CA TYR A 145 2.67 -37.87 -0.94
C TYR A 145 3.90 -37.38 -1.71
N SER A 146 5.01 -37.14 -1.00
CA SER A 146 6.28 -36.65 -1.56
C SER A 146 6.23 -35.24 -2.18
N GLN A 147 5.29 -34.39 -1.76
CA GLN A 147 5.19 -33.00 -2.21
C GLN A 147 6.38 -32.10 -1.85
N LEU A 148 7.31 -32.54 -0.99
CA LEU A 148 8.57 -31.84 -0.73
C LEU A 148 9.66 -32.16 -1.77
N GLY A 149 9.46 -33.17 -2.63
CA GLY A 149 10.38 -33.42 -3.76
C GLY A 149 11.77 -33.92 -3.35
N ASN A 150 11.90 -34.45 -2.13
CA ASN A 150 13.15 -34.88 -1.51
C ASN A 150 13.40 -36.41 -1.62
N GLY A 151 12.65 -37.11 -2.47
CA GLY A 151 12.79 -38.54 -2.69
C GLY A 151 12.20 -39.43 -1.60
N ASN A 152 11.52 -38.87 -0.59
CA ASN A 152 10.89 -39.62 0.50
C ASN A 152 9.49 -39.06 0.84
N THR A 153 8.87 -39.57 1.91
CA THR A 153 7.55 -39.16 2.41
C THR A 153 7.61 -38.62 3.84
N ASN A 154 8.80 -38.32 4.36
CA ASN A 154 8.99 -37.82 5.72
C ASN A 154 8.63 -36.34 5.81
N GLN A 155 7.90 -35.97 6.85
CA GLN A 155 7.55 -34.59 7.16
C GLN A 155 8.81 -33.72 7.31
N GLY A 156 8.79 -32.52 6.73
CA GLY A 156 9.88 -31.56 6.80
C GLY A 156 9.69 -30.59 7.96
N LEU A 157 10.53 -30.68 8.99
CA LEU A 157 10.47 -29.80 10.16
C LEU A 157 11.11 -28.43 9.92
N ILE A 158 12.05 -28.36 8.97
CA ILE A 158 12.80 -27.15 8.58
C ILE A 158 12.86 -27.05 7.06
N PRO A 159 12.91 -25.83 6.49
CA PRO A 159 13.15 -25.61 5.07
C PRO A 159 14.41 -26.33 4.61
N SER A 160 14.26 -27.16 3.57
CA SER A 160 15.36 -27.90 2.96
C SER A 160 15.40 -27.63 1.46
N PRO A 161 16.59 -27.44 0.86
CA PRO A 161 16.71 -27.16 -0.57
C PRO A 161 16.32 -28.40 -1.40
N VAL A 162 15.61 -28.16 -2.50
CA VAL A 162 15.23 -29.20 -3.47
C VAL A 162 16.31 -29.28 -4.55
N THR A 163 17.26 -30.20 -4.38
CA THR A 163 18.40 -30.33 -5.30
C THR A 163 18.12 -31.28 -6.47
N SER A 164 17.34 -32.34 -6.24
CA SER A 164 17.01 -33.33 -7.26
C SER A 164 16.19 -32.71 -8.39
N GLY A 165 16.70 -32.75 -9.62
CA GLY A 165 16.02 -32.20 -10.80
C GLY A 165 16.10 -30.67 -10.97
N LEU A 166 16.33 -29.91 -9.89
CA LEU A 166 16.33 -28.44 -9.92
C LEU A 166 17.70 -27.77 -9.65
N HIS A 167 18.72 -28.49 -9.18
CA HIS A 167 20.03 -27.89 -8.80
C HIS A 167 20.74 -27.08 -9.90
N THR A 168 20.45 -27.32 -11.18
CA THR A 168 21.02 -26.59 -12.33
C THR A 168 20.05 -25.57 -12.93
N LYS A 169 18.88 -25.37 -12.30
CA LYS A 169 17.79 -24.56 -12.83
C LYS A 169 17.59 -23.32 -11.96
N LYS A 170 17.33 -22.19 -12.61
CA LYS A 170 16.92 -20.97 -11.93
C LYS A 170 15.40 -20.90 -11.91
N VAL A 171 14.79 -21.22 -10.77
CA VAL A 171 13.34 -21.14 -10.58
C VAL A 171 12.96 -19.71 -10.23
N PHE A 172 11.85 -19.20 -10.79
CA PHE A 172 11.35 -17.87 -10.42
C PHE A 172 9.91 -17.90 -9.90
N GLN A 173 9.13 -18.93 -10.21
CA GLN A 173 7.77 -19.10 -9.70
C GLN A 173 7.54 -20.53 -9.21
N VAL A 174 6.80 -20.66 -8.11
CA VAL A 174 6.31 -21.91 -7.55
C VAL A 174 4.81 -21.84 -7.36
N ALA A 175 4.14 -22.99 -7.45
CA ALA A 175 2.73 -23.13 -7.13
C ALA A 175 2.49 -24.46 -6.41
N CYS A 176 1.45 -24.51 -5.59
CA CYS A 176 1.11 -25.69 -4.79
C CYS A 176 -0.39 -25.95 -4.88
N GLY A 177 -0.76 -27.21 -5.11
CA GLY A 177 -2.13 -27.67 -4.90
C GLY A 177 -2.27 -28.31 -3.53
N SER A 178 -3.17 -29.28 -3.37
CA SER A 178 -3.35 -29.96 -2.10
C SER A 178 -2.07 -30.68 -1.66
N HIS A 179 -1.56 -31.58 -2.49
CA HIS A 179 -0.40 -32.41 -2.17
C HIS A 179 0.55 -32.56 -3.36
N HIS A 180 0.60 -31.55 -4.24
CA HIS A 180 1.52 -31.52 -5.38
C HIS A 180 2.08 -30.12 -5.56
N SER A 181 3.25 -30.07 -6.18
CA SER A 181 4.08 -28.88 -6.30
C SER A 181 4.48 -28.68 -7.75
N LEU A 182 4.50 -27.43 -8.18
CA LEU A 182 5.00 -26.99 -9.47
C LEU A 182 6.12 -25.96 -9.29
N ALA A 183 7.11 -26.00 -10.17
CA ALA A 183 8.14 -24.98 -10.30
C ALA A 183 8.27 -24.57 -11.77
N LEU A 184 8.46 -23.27 -12.00
CA LEU A 184 8.67 -22.67 -13.30
C LEU A 184 10.05 -22.00 -13.34
N THR A 185 10.87 -22.41 -14.29
CA THR A 185 12.22 -21.86 -14.49
C THR A 185 12.19 -20.61 -15.37
N VAL A 186 13.25 -19.80 -15.32
CA VAL A 186 13.39 -18.59 -16.16
C VAL A 186 13.41 -18.90 -17.66
N GLU A 187 13.81 -20.12 -18.03
CA GLU A 187 13.75 -20.64 -19.40
C GLU A 187 12.34 -21.06 -19.84
N GLY A 188 11.36 -21.00 -18.94
CA GLY A 188 9.98 -21.39 -19.20
C GLY A 188 9.72 -22.89 -19.07
N GLU A 189 10.58 -23.62 -18.39
CA GLU A 189 10.40 -25.06 -18.15
C GLU A 189 9.55 -25.30 -16.89
N VAL A 190 8.57 -26.20 -17.00
CA VAL A 190 7.69 -26.58 -15.88
C VAL A 190 8.14 -27.91 -15.29
N PHE A 191 8.36 -27.92 -13.98
CA PHE A 191 8.64 -29.11 -13.18
C PHE A 191 7.48 -29.39 -12.24
N ALA A 192 7.18 -30.67 -12.03
CA ALA A 192 6.10 -31.11 -11.14
C ALA A 192 6.52 -32.31 -10.29
N TRP A 193 6.01 -32.39 -9.06
CA TRP A 193 6.20 -33.52 -8.15
C TRP A 193 5.10 -33.60 -7.08
N GLY A 194 5.07 -34.71 -6.33
CA GLY A 194 4.09 -35.01 -5.30
C GLY A 194 2.98 -35.96 -5.77
N TYR A 195 1.79 -35.76 -5.22
CA TYR A 195 0.59 -36.57 -5.47
C TYR A 195 0.10 -36.49 -6.92
N ASN A 196 -0.26 -37.64 -7.53
CA ASN A 196 -0.59 -37.70 -8.95
C ASN A 196 -1.82 -38.56 -9.31
N ASN A 197 -2.68 -38.95 -8.36
CA ASN A 197 -3.76 -39.90 -8.67
C ASN A 197 -4.76 -39.42 -9.73
N CYS A 198 -4.82 -38.11 -10.03
CA CYS A 198 -5.66 -37.55 -11.08
C CYS A 198 -4.87 -37.05 -12.29
N GLY A 199 -3.55 -37.28 -12.33
CA GLY A 199 -2.67 -36.82 -13.40
C GLY A 199 -2.16 -35.39 -13.24
N GLN A 200 -2.28 -34.76 -12.07
CA GLN A 200 -1.89 -33.36 -11.83
C GLN A 200 -0.39 -33.07 -11.98
N ILE A 201 0.46 -34.09 -12.07
CA ILE A 201 1.89 -33.95 -12.41
C ILE A 201 2.10 -33.84 -13.93
N GLY A 202 1.15 -34.32 -14.75
CA GLY A 202 1.17 -34.13 -16.20
C GLY A 202 2.07 -35.08 -16.98
N THR A 203 2.41 -36.24 -16.40
CA THR A 203 3.36 -37.23 -16.97
C THR A 203 2.72 -38.34 -17.78
N GLY A 204 1.41 -38.29 -18.03
CA GLY A 204 0.67 -39.32 -18.77
C GLY A 204 0.35 -40.58 -17.96
N ASN A 205 0.61 -40.56 -16.65
CA ASN A 205 0.27 -41.63 -15.71
C ASN A 205 -0.21 -41.03 -14.38
N THR A 206 -0.58 -41.88 -13.43
CA THR A 206 -1.13 -41.50 -12.12
C THR A 206 -0.22 -41.83 -10.95
N ASN A 207 1.06 -42.12 -11.19
CA ASN A 207 2.01 -42.45 -10.13
C ASN A 207 2.53 -41.18 -9.46
N ASN A 208 2.60 -41.18 -8.12
CA ASN A 208 3.22 -40.09 -7.37
C ASN A 208 4.68 -39.91 -7.80
N GLN A 209 5.13 -38.66 -7.80
CA GLN A 209 6.45 -38.29 -8.29
C GLN A 209 7.27 -37.77 -7.11
N THR A 210 8.28 -38.52 -6.67
CA THR A 210 8.97 -38.26 -5.40
C THR A 210 10.03 -37.15 -5.47
N VAL A 211 10.40 -36.75 -6.68
CA VAL A 211 11.38 -35.69 -6.97
C VAL A 211 10.90 -34.84 -8.15
N PRO A 212 11.25 -33.54 -8.25
CA PRO A 212 10.89 -32.68 -9.38
C PRO A 212 11.19 -33.33 -10.73
N ARG A 213 10.18 -33.36 -11.60
CA ARG A 213 10.31 -33.88 -12.97
C ARG A 213 9.81 -32.85 -13.97
N LYS A 214 10.63 -32.57 -14.99
CA LYS A 214 10.23 -31.72 -16.12
C LYS A 214 9.05 -32.35 -16.86
N ILE A 215 8.02 -31.55 -17.13
CA ILE A 215 6.87 -31.98 -17.93
C ILE A 215 7.22 -31.91 -19.41
N ASN A 216 7.58 -33.05 -19.99
CA ASN A 216 7.91 -33.19 -21.42
C ASN A 216 6.69 -33.60 -22.25
N SER A 217 5.60 -32.84 -22.17
CA SER A 217 4.44 -33.03 -23.06
C SER A 217 4.66 -32.27 -24.37
N ALA A 218 4.21 -32.83 -25.49
CA ALA A 218 4.25 -32.15 -26.80
C ALA A 218 3.53 -30.78 -26.78
N MET A 219 2.57 -30.58 -25.86
CA MET A 219 1.80 -29.34 -25.78
C MET A 219 2.57 -28.18 -25.15
N ILE A 220 3.39 -28.42 -24.13
CA ILE A 220 4.09 -27.37 -23.37
C ILE A 220 5.61 -27.45 -23.46
N GLY A 221 6.18 -28.61 -23.82
CA GLY A 221 7.63 -28.85 -23.79
C GLY A 221 8.45 -28.02 -24.78
N THR A 222 7.81 -27.47 -25.81
CA THR A 222 8.44 -26.56 -26.80
C THR A 222 7.99 -25.11 -26.67
N LYS A 223 7.15 -24.80 -25.67
CA LYS A 223 6.61 -23.46 -25.45
C LYS A 223 7.31 -22.82 -24.26
N LYS A 224 7.48 -21.50 -24.32
CA LYS A 224 7.96 -20.74 -23.16
C LYS A 224 6.79 -20.48 -22.23
N ILE A 225 6.75 -21.18 -21.11
CA ILE A 225 5.75 -20.93 -20.06
C ILE A 225 6.16 -19.70 -19.25
N ILE A 226 5.20 -18.83 -18.94
CA ILE A 226 5.41 -17.59 -18.17
C ILE A 226 4.63 -17.58 -16.85
N VAL A 227 3.58 -18.39 -16.73
CA VAL A 227 2.80 -18.52 -15.47
C VAL A 227 2.42 -19.96 -15.22
N ILE A 228 2.50 -20.38 -13.96
CA ILE A 228 1.90 -21.63 -13.45
C ILE A 228 0.88 -21.32 -12.35
N ALA A 229 -0.15 -22.17 -12.24
CA ALA A 229 -1.07 -22.14 -11.10
C ALA A 229 -1.59 -23.54 -10.76
N CYS A 230 -2.00 -23.72 -9.50
CA CYS A 230 -2.58 -24.95 -8.99
C CYS A 230 -3.97 -24.69 -8.41
N GLY A 231 -4.94 -25.53 -8.79
CA GLY A 231 -6.11 -25.77 -7.96
C GLY A 231 -5.78 -26.84 -6.90
N GLN A 232 -6.79 -27.37 -6.20
CA GLN A 232 -6.54 -28.45 -5.22
C GLN A 232 -5.87 -29.67 -5.87
N THR A 233 -6.38 -30.15 -7.00
CA THR A 233 -5.92 -31.38 -7.66
C THR A 233 -5.74 -31.21 -9.18
N SER A 234 -5.55 -29.97 -9.61
CA SER A 234 -5.37 -29.59 -11.02
C SER A 234 -4.25 -28.58 -11.16
N SER A 235 -3.63 -28.58 -12.33
CA SER A 235 -2.48 -27.76 -12.67
C SER A 235 -2.74 -26.99 -13.97
N MET A 236 -2.20 -25.79 -14.06
CA MET A 236 -2.31 -24.93 -15.23
C MET A 236 -0.99 -24.27 -15.59
N ALA A 237 -0.81 -24.00 -16.88
CA ALA A 237 0.32 -23.25 -17.42
C ALA A 237 -0.12 -22.28 -18.51
N LEU A 238 0.40 -21.06 -18.47
CA LEU A 238 0.19 -20.01 -19.47
C LEU A 238 1.51 -19.77 -20.21
N SER A 239 1.46 -19.86 -21.55
CA SER A 239 2.59 -19.54 -22.42
C SER A 239 2.73 -18.04 -22.69
N ASP A 240 3.92 -17.61 -23.14
CA ASP A 240 4.19 -16.24 -23.59
C ASP A 240 3.33 -15.80 -24.79
N ALA A 241 2.85 -16.76 -25.58
CA ALA A 241 1.87 -16.54 -26.65
C ALA A 241 0.42 -16.37 -26.15
N GLY A 242 0.19 -16.37 -24.83
CA GLY A 242 -1.13 -16.23 -24.24
C GLY A 242 -2.01 -17.50 -24.32
N GLU A 243 -1.42 -18.66 -24.67
CA GLU A 243 -2.13 -19.93 -24.72
C GLU A 243 -2.16 -20.61 -23.34
N LEU A 244 -3.35 -21.07 -22.92
CA LEU A 244 -3.58 -21.75 -21.65
C LEU A 244 -3.64 -23.27 -21.81
N PHE A 245 -2.93 -23.97 -20.92
CA PHE A 245 -2.93 -25.42 -20.79
C PHE A 245 -3.34 -25.84 -19.38
N ALA A 246 -4.13 -26.91 -19.26
CA ALA A 246 -4.62 -27.44 -18.00
C ALA A 246 -4.53 -28.96 -17.96
N TRP A 247 -4.27 -29.52 -16.77
CA TRP A 247 -4.25 -30.97 -16.53
C TRP A 247 -4.55 -31.34 -15.07
N GLY A 248 -4.76 -32.63 -14.82
CA GLY A 248 -5.14 -33.18 -13.51
C GLY A 248 -6.62 -33.51 -13.39
N TYR A 249 -7.16 -33.31 -12.19
CA TYR A 249 -8.55 -33.61 -11.87
C TYR A 249 -9.52 -32.66 -12.58
N ASN A 250 -10.59 -33.20 -13.15
CA ASN A 250 -11.57 -32.45 -13.94
C ASN A 250 -13.04 -32.78 -13.60
N GLY A 251 -13.31 -33.43 -12.46
CA GLY A 251 -14.67 -33.87 -12.13
C GLY A 251 -15.71 -32.75 -12.12
N ASN A 252 -15.30 -31.50 -11.86
CA ASN A 252 -16.17 -30.32 -11.86
C ASN A 252 -16.02 -29.45 -13.12
N GLY A 253 -15.25 -29.89 -14.12
CA GLY A 253 -14.94 -29.09 -15.31
C GLY A 253 -13.85 -28.04 -15.11
N GLN A 254 -13.10 -28.09 -14.00
CA GLN A 254 -12.11 -27.07 -13.64
C GLN A 254 -10.93 -26.93 -14.63
N LEU A 255 -10.75 -27.88 -15.55
CA LEU A 255 -9.74 -27.75 -16.60
C LEU A 255 -10.24 -26.93 -17.81
N GLY A 256 -11.55 -26.71 -17.95
CA GLY A 256 -12.10 -25.90 -19.05
C GLY A 256 -12.04 -26.55 -20.43
N VAL A 257 -11.80 -27.86 -20.50
CA VAL A 257 -11.57 -28.62 -21.75
C VAL A 257 -12.84 -29.14 -22.41
N GLY A 258 -14.02 -28.68 -21.98
CA GLY A 258 -15.31 -29.06 -22.58
C GLY A 258 -15.87 -30.41 -22.15
N ASN A 259 -15.30 -31.02 -21.11
CA ASN A 259 -15.76 -32.29 -20.52
C ASN A 259 -15.39 -32.34 -19.02
N ASN A 260 -15.71 -33.46 -18.35
CA ASN A 260 -15.40 -33.72 -16.94
C ASN A 260 -14.31 -34.81 -16.74
N ALA A 261 -13.60 -35.20 -17.79
CA ALA A 261 -12.59 -36.24 -17.74
C ALA A 261 -11.23 -35.68 -17.31
N ASN A 262 -10.57 -36.37 -16.38
CA ASN A 262 -9.21 -36.03 -15.95
C ASN A 262 -8.26 -36.03 -17.14
N GLN A 263 -7.27 -35.14 -17.12
CA GLN A 263 -6.25 -35.04 -18.16
C GLN A 263 -4.90 -35.41 -17.56
N LEU A 264 -4.33 -36.54 -17.98
CA LEU A 264 -3.05 -37.04 -17.44
C LEU A 264 -1.83 -36.30 -18.00
N THR A 265 -2.02 -35.51 -19.05
CA THR A 265 -1.02 -34.65 -19.68
C THR A 265 -1.61 -33.25 -19.90
N PRO A 266 -0.77 -32.20 -19.96
CA PRO A 266 -1.19 -30.86 -20.35
C PRO A 266 -2.06 -30.86 -21.60
N CYS A 267 -3.27 -30.30 -21.49
CA CYS A 267 -4.22 -30.17 -22.58
C CYS A 267 -4.57 -28.69 -22.80
N LYS A 268 -4.69 -28.27 -24.06
CA LYS A 268 -4.99 -26.88 -24.40
C LYS A 268 -6.45 -26.55 -24.09
N VAL A 269 -6.70 -25.41 -23.46
CA VAL A 269 -8.04 -24.92 -23.15
C VAL A 269 -8.63 -24.26 -24.40
N ILE A 270 -9.34 -25.05 -25.21
CA ILE A 270 -9.82 -24.62 -26.54
C ILE A 270 -10.78 -23.43 -26.50
N GLY A 271 -11.52 -23.24 -25.41
CA GLY A 271 -12.47 -22.14 -25.25
C GLY A 271 -11.84 -20.75 -25.18
N LEU A 272 -10.51 -20.65 -25.04
CA LEU A 272 -9.75 -19.39 -25.04
C LEU A 272 -8.91 -19.21 -26.30
N VAL A 273 -9.04 -20.09 -27.30
CA VAL A 273 -8.33 -19.91 -28.58
C VAL A 273 -8.78 -18.61 -29.24
N GLY A 274 -7.80 -17.82 -29.72
CA GLY A 274 -8.05 -16.49 -30.28
C GLY A 274 -8.17 -15.37 -29.23
N THR A 275 -8.06 -15.70 -27.94
CA THR A 275 -7.96 -14.73 -26.84
C THR A 275 -6.57 -14.78 -26.23
N ILE A 276 -5.89 -13.64 -26.13
CA ILE A 276 -4.57 -13.58 -25.47
C ILE A 276 -4.80 -13.52 -23.97
N THR A 277 -4.53 -14.63 -23.27
CA THR A 277 -4.65 -14.70 -21.82
C THR A 277 -3.42 -14.09 -21.17
N THR A 278 -3.61 -13.24 -20.16
CA THR A 278 -2.54 -12.53 -19.43
C THR A 278 -2.42 -12.95 -17.98
N GLN A 279 -3.52 -13.37 -17.33
CA GLN A 279 -3.50 -13.88 -15.96
C GLN A 279 -4.34 -15.15 -15.84
N ILE A 280 -3.89 -16.08 -15.01
CA ILE A 280 -4.62 -17.29 -14.64
C ILE A 280 -4.56 -17.49 -13.13
N VAL A 281 -5.69 -17.83 -12.54
CA VAL A 281 -5.79 -18.14 -11.10
C VAL A 281 -6.72 -19.32 -10.88
N CYS A 282 -6.43 -20.08 -9.83
CA CYS A 282 -7.19 -21.26 -9.46
C CYS A 282 -7.72 -21.10 -8.03
N GLY A 283 -9.03 -21.27 -7.88
CA GLY A 283 -9.63 -21.49 -6.58
C GLY A 283 -9.67 -22.97 -6.23
N TYR A 284 -10.52 -23.35 -5.27
CA TYR A 284 -10.59 -24.74 -4.79
C TYR A 284 -10.81 -25.77 -5.91
N ALA A 285 -11.84 -25.56 -6.73
CA ALA A 285 -12.18 -26.40 -7.89
C ALA A 285 -12.75 -25.57 -9.04
N HIS A 286 -12.34 -24.30 -9.14
CA HIS A 286 -12.73 -23.38 -10.20
C HIS A 286 -11.52 -22.60 -10.67
N SER A 287 -11.61 -22.02 -11.85
CA SER A 287 -10.52 -21.27 -12.45
C SER A 287 -11.03 -20.02 -13.13
N LEU A 288 -10.18 -18.99 -13.12
CA LEU A 288 -10.44 -17.71 -13.75
C LEU A 288 -9.26 -17.35 -14.66
N ALA A 289 -9.57 -16.71 -15.77
CA ALA A 289 -8.58 -16.14 -16.68
C ALA A 289 -8.93 -14.70 -17.05
N LEU A 290 -7.91 -13.88 -17.16
CA LEU A 290 -8.01 -12.50 -17.65
C LEU A 290 -7.31 -12.41 -19.00
N SER A 291 -7.95 -11.76 -19.98
CA SER A 291 -7.33 -11.47 -21.27
C SER A 291 -6.63 -10.11 -21.31
N ASP A 292 -5.81 -9.89 -22.33
CA ASP A 292 -5.20 -8.59 -22.67
C ASP A 292 -6.24 -7.49 -22.95
N ALA A 293 -7.37 -7.85 -23.55
CA ALA A 293 -8.54 -6.98 -23.72
C ALA A 293 -9.29 -6.68 -22.40
N GLY A 294 -8.85 -7.24 -21.27
CA GLY A 294 -9.46 -7.12 -19.96
C GLY A 294 -10.82 -7.82 -19.83
N CYS A 295 -10.99 -8.91 -20.59
CA CYS A 295 -12.15 -9.79 -20.49
C CYS A 295 -11.90 -10.87 -19.45
N LEU A 296 -12.86 -11.04 -18.53
CA LEU A 296 -12.79 -12.04 -17.47
C LEU A 296 -13.55 -13.30 -17.87
N TYR A 297 -12.91 -14.46 -17.71
CA TYR A 297 -13.46 -15.78 -18.01
C TYR A 297 -13.46 -16.65 -16.76
N ALA A 298 -14.51 -17.45 -16.58
CA ALA A 298 -14.67 -18.35 -15.43
C ALA A 298 -15.16 -19.74 -15.87
N TRP A 299 -14.66 -20.79 -15.21
CA TRP A 299 -15.14 -22.18 -15.38
C TRP A 299 -14.82 -23.06 -14.15
N GLY A 300 -15.39 -24.27 -14.12
CA GLY A 300 -15.26 -25.26 -13.06
C GLY A 300 -16.46 -25.34 -12.14
N ALA A 301 -16.20 -25.68 -10.87
CA ALA A 301 -17.23 -25.79 -9.84
C ALA A 301 -17.87 -24.42 -9.52
N ASN A 302 -19.18 -24.42 -9.24
CA ASN A 302 -19.96 -23.19 -9.01
C ASN A 302 -20.98 -23.29 -7.87
N SER A 303 -20.83 -24.25 -6.95
CA SER A 303 -21.84 -24.52 -5.89
C SER A 303 -22.13 -23.31 -4.98
N TYR A 304 -21.18 -22.37 -4.88
CA TYR A 304 -21.30 -21.14 -4.09
C TYR A 304 -21.40 -19.88 -4.95
N GLY A 305 -21.54 -20.02 -6.28
CA GLY A 305 -21.57 -18.88 -7.19
C GLY A 305 -20.20 -18.33 -7.58
N GLN A 306 -19.11 -19.06 -7.30
CA GLN A 306 -17.72 -18.64 -7.56
C GLN A 306 -17.37 -18.41 -9.04
N LEU A 307 -18.27 -18.76 -9.97
CA LEU A 307 -18.10 -18.39 -11.37
C LEU A 307 -18.71 -17.04 -11.73
N GLY A 308 -19.49 -16.41 -10.86
CA GLY A 308 -20.02 -15.06 -11.11
C GLY A 308 -21.05 -14.99 -12.25
N THR A 309 -21.72 -16.10 -12.56
CA THR A 309 -22.64 -16.25 -13.70
C THR A 309 -24.10 -15.94 -13.36
N GLY A 310 -24.40 -15.47 -12.15
CA GLY A 310 -25.75 -15.26 -11.64
C GLY A 310 -26.47 -16.54 -11.21
N ASN A 311 -25.83 -17.70 -11.30
CA ASN A 311 -26.39 -19.00 -10.90
C ASN A 311 -25.32 -19.89 -10.22
N LYS A 312 -25.67 -21.15 -9.92
CA LYS A 312 -24.81 -22.13 -9.25
C LYS A 312 -24.40 -23.32 -10.15
N ALA A 313 -24.64 -23.23 -11.46
CA ALA A 313 -24.32 -24.29 -12.40
C ALA A 313 -22.81 -24.35 -12.69
N HIS A 314 -22.24 -25.56 -12.67
CA HIS A 314 -20.84 -25.78 -13.04
C HIS A 314 -20.65 -25.55 -14.54
N LEU A 315 -19.45 -25.13 -14.94
CA LEU A 315 -19.12 -24.90 -16.34
C LEU A 315 -17.88 -25.69 -16.72
N VAL A 316 -17.96 -26.43 -17.82
CA VAL A 316 -16.84 -27.24 -18.35
C VAL A 316 -16.01 -26.52 -19.40
N THR A 317 -16.44 -25.31 -19.80
CA THR A 317 -15.75 -24.44 -20.75
C THR A 317 -15.64 -23.02 -20.17
N PRO A 318 -14.55 -22.29 -20.48
CA PRO A 318 -14.42 -20.88 -20.14
C PRO A 318 -15.61 -20.06 -20.64
N THR A 319 -16.27 -19.35 -19.74
CA THR A 319 -17.38 -18.45 -20.06
C THR A 319 -17.02 -17.04 -19.63
N LYS A 320 -17.24 -16.08 -20.53
CA LYS A 320 -16.99 -14.66 -20.26
C LYS A 320 -18.03 -14.11 -19.27
N ILE A 321 -17.58 -13.38 -18.25
CA ILE A 321 -18.41 -12.83 -17.17
C ILE A 321 -18.15 -11.33 -16.96
N GLY A 322 -19.03 -10.65 -16.21
CA GLY A 322 -18.84 -9.24 -15.81
C GLY A 322 -18.80 -8.24 -16.96
N LEU A 323 -19.54 -8.51 -18.05
CA LEU A 323 -19.53 -7.71 -19.28
C LEU A 323 -19.92 -6.24 -19.07
N ASP A 324 -20.69 -5.95 -18.02
CA ASP A 324 -21.20 -4.64 -17.65
C ASP A 324 -20.28 -3.88 -16.67
N LYS A 325 -19.15 -4.47 -16.25
CA LYS A 325 -18.27 -3.91 -15.22
C LYS A 325 -17.06 -3.15 -15.77
N GLY A 326 -16.89 -3.12 -17.10
CA GLY A 326 -15.76 -2.50 -17.77
C GLY A 326 -14.54 -3.42 -17.89
N ARG A 327 -13.36 -2.82 -18.14
CA ARG A 327 -12.12 -3.55 -18.39
C ARG A 327 -11.50 -4.05 -17.07
N PHE A 328 -11.34 -5.35 -16.91
CA PHE A 328 -10.60 -5.93 -15.78
C PHE A 328 -9.08 -5.83 -15.99
N VAL A 329 -8.33 -5.65 -14.91
CA VAL A 329 -6.86 -5.55 -14.90
C VAL A 329 -6.20 -6.53 -13.94
N GLU A 330 -7.00 -7.15 -13.07
CA GLU A 330 -6.51 -8.08 -12.07
C GLU A 330 -7.60 -9.08 -11.69
N VAL A 331 -7.20 -10.33 -11.45
CA VAL A 331 -8.06 -11.39 -10.94
C VAL A 331 -7.36 -12.19 -9.85
N ALA A 332 -8.10 -12.62 -8.83
CA ALA A 332 -7.57 -13.40 -7.72
C ALA A 332 -8.53 -14.53 -7.32
N ALA A 333 -7.95 -15.70 -7.08
CA ALA A 333 -8.58 -16.88 -6.50
C ALA A 333 -7.54 -17.62 -5.66
N CYS A 334 -7.96 -18.22 -4.56
CA CYS A 334 -7.09 -19.02 -3.69
C CYS A 334 -7.58 -20.47 -3.69
N HIS A 335 -6.67 -21.43 -3.89
CA HIS A 335 -6.96 -22.86 -3.91
C HIS A 335 -7.61 -23.38 -2.61
N TYR A 336 -7.53 -22.63 -1.50
CA TYR A 336 -8.23 -22.94 -0.26
C TYR A 336 -9.68 -22.51 -0.19
N SER A 337 -10.11 -21.64 -1.11
CA SER A 337 -11.37 -20.92 -0.99
C SER A 337 -12.24 -21.08 -2.23
N HIS A 338 -13.53 -20.82 -2.03
CA HIS A 338 -14.50 -20.64 -3.10
C HIS A 338 -14.77 -19.15 -3.35
N LEU A 339 -13.87 -18.25 -2.93
CA LEU A 339 -13.98 -16.82 -3.18
C LEU A 339 -13.23 -16.48 -4.47
N SER A 340 -13.83 -15.58 -5.23
CA SER A 340 -13.24 -14.96 -6.40
C SER A 340 -13.28 -13.44 -6.25
N ALA A 341 -12.23 -12.77 -6.71
CA ALA A 341 -12.20 -11.31 -6.77
C ALA A 341 -11.55 -10.84 -8.07
N ALA A 342 -11.93 -9.65 -8.52
CA ALA A 342 -11.29 -8.99 -9.65
C ALA A 342 -11.34 -7.48 -9.50
N MET A 343 -10.38 -6.79 -10.11
CA MET A 343 -10.32 -5.33 -10.13
C MET A 343 -10.36 -4.81 -11.56
N THR A 344 -11.05 -3.69 -11.74
CA THR A 344 -11.18 -2.99 -13.02
C THR A 344 -10.11 -1.93 -13.20
N ALA A 345 -9.88 -1.49 -14.43
CA ALA A 345 -8.94 -0.42 -14.77
C ALA A 345 -9.27 0.92 -14.07
N THR A 346 -10.52 1.11 -13.63
CA THR A 346 -10.95 2.28 -12.85
C THR A 346 -10.72 2.12 -11.35
N GLY A 347 -10.10 1.03 -10.91
CA GLY A 347 -9.82 0.76 -9.49
C GLY A 347 -10.99 0.19 -8.69
N LYS A 348 -12.11 -0.17 -9.33
CA LYS A 348 -13.25 -0.81 -8.63
C LYS A 348 -12.97 -2.29 -8.44
N VAL A 349 -13.12 -2.77 -7.21
CA VAL A 349 -12.92 -4.17 -6.82
C VAL A 349 -14.27 -4.88 -6.68
N PHE A 350 -14.37 -6.05 -7.29
CA PHE A 350 -15.54 -6.92 -7.25
C PHE A 350 -15.21 -8.24 -6.55
N MET A 351 -16.21 -8.83 -5.90
CA MET A 351 -16.10 -10.12 -5.22
C MET A 351 -17.35 -10.98 -5.45
N TRP A 352 -17.18 -12.29 -5.52
CA TRP A 352 -18.28 -13.26 -5.64
C TRP A 352 -17.81 -14.66 -5.20
N GLY A 353 -18.75 -15.62 -5.15
CA GLY A 353 -18.52 -16.95 -4.59
C GLY A 353 -18.90 -17.04 -3.12
N GLN A 354 -18.17 -17.84 -2.36
CA GLN A 354 -18.45 -18.00 -0.92
C GLN A 354 -17.84 -16.85 -0.12
N CYS A 355 -18.69 -15.92 0.30
CA CYS A 355 -18.33 -14.70 1.01
C CYS A 355 -18.86 -14.77 2.44
N ARG A 356 -17.99 -14.95 3.45
CA ARG A 356 -18.39 -15.16 4.87
C ARG A 356 -19.48 -16.23 5.03
N GLY A 357 -19.32 -17.35 4.32
CA GLY A 357 -20.28 -18.46 4.33
C GLY A 357 -21.54 -18.25 3.47
N GLN A 358 -21.78 -17.06 2.91
CA GLN A 358 -22.89 -16.80 2.00
C GLN A 358 -22.49 -16.97 0.53
N ALA A 359 -23.41 -17.44 -0.30
CA ALA A 359 -23.18 -17.59 -1.74
C ALA A 359 -23.57 -16.30 -2.47
N VAL A 360 -22.59 -15.64 -3.10
CA VAL A 360 -22.77 -14.47 -3.95
C VAL A 360 -22.57 -14.92 -5.40
N THR A 361 -23.65 -14.97 -6.19
CA THR A 361 -23.62 -15.60 -7.53
C THR A 361 -23.22 -14.67 -8.67
N SER A 362 -23.11 -13.37 -8.42
CA SER A 362 -22.72 -12.36 -9.41
C SER A 362 -21.65 -11.43 -8.83
N PRO A 363 -20.71 -10.90 -9.64
CA PRO A 363 -19.70 -9.95 -9.18
C PRO A 363 -20.32 -8.73 -8.48
N MET A 364 -20.05 -8.61 -7.18
CA MET A 364 -20.54 -7.53 -6.33
C MET A 364 -19.43 -6.51 -6.07
N GLU A 365 -19.70 -5.23 -6.35
CA GLU A 365 -18.74 -4.15 -6.10
C GLU A 365 -18.50 -3.98 -4.59
N THR A 366 -17.24 -3.83 -4.22
CA THR A 366 -16.78 -3.60 -2.85
C THR A 366 -16.33 -2.15 -2.68
N LYS A 367 -16.13 -1.73 -1.42
CA LYS A 367 -15.51 -0.44 -1.10
C LYS A 367 -13.98 -0.51 -1.05
N PHE A 368 -13.39 -1.66 -1.39
CA PHE A 368 -11.95 -1.84 -1.34
C PHE A 368 -11.29 -1.38 -2.63
N THR A 369 -10.01 -1.02 -2.51
CA THR A 369 -9.14 -0.63 -3.62
C THR A 369 -8.26 -1.77 -4.11
N ARG A 370 -8.29 -2.93 -3.44
CA ARG A 370 -7.48 -4.11 -3.77
C ARG A 370 -8.25 -5.41 -3.64
N VAL A 371 -7.88 -6.40 -4.45
CA VAL A 371 -8.43 -7.77 -4.36
C VAL A 371 -7.97 -8.51 -3.11
N ASP A 372 -6.74 -8.28 -2.65
CA ASP A 372 -6.15 -8.99 -1.49
C ASP A 372 -6.98 -8.72 -0.20
N THR A 373 -7.43 -7.47 -0.04
CA THR A 373 -8.30 -7.02 1.05
C THR A 373 -9.61 -7.80 1.10
N THR A 374 -10.15 -8.18 -0.05
CA THR A 374 -11.35 -9.00 -0.16
C THR A 374 -11.13 -10.37 0.48
N PHE A 375 -9.96 -10.99 0.26
CA PHE A 375 -9.64 -12.29 0.86
C PHE A 375 -9.51 -12.18 2.37
N ALA A 376 -8.79 -11.16 2.87
CA ALA A 376 -8.68 -10.90 4.30
C ALA A 376 -10.06 -10.75 4.97
N CYS A 377 -11.00 -10.06 4.31
CA CYS A 377 -12.28 -9.72 4.91
C CYS A 377 -13.39 -10.77 4.71
N PHE A 378 -13.36 -11.53 3.60
CA PHE A 378 -14.50 -12.33 3.15
C PHE A 378 -14.20 -13.79 2.80
N ALA A 379 -12.93 -14.19 2.66
CA ALA A 379 -12.61 -15.58 2.39
C ALA A 379 -12.87 -16.47 3.62
N SER A 380 -13.18 -17.74 3.38
CA SER A 380 -13.28 -18.77 4.41
C SER A 380 -12.64 -20.04 3.85
N PRO A 381 -11.42 -20.41 4.31
CA PRO A 381 -10.56 -19.69 5.27
C PRO A 381 -9.97 -18.38 4.72
N GLN A 382 -9.44 -17.53 5.62
CA GLN A 382 -8.73 -16.30 5.27
C GLN A 382 -7.29 -16.60 4.85
N SER A 383 -7.12 -17.08 3.62
CA SER A 383 -5.81 -17.41 3.04
C SER A 383 -5.48 -16.50 1.86
N MET A 384 -4.23 -16.12 1.72
CA MET A 384 -3.76 -15.20 0.67
C MET A 384 -3.66 -15.88 -0.70
N ALA A 385 -4.32 -15.36 -1.73
CA ALA A 385 -4.19 -15.91 -3.09
C ALA A 385 -2.74 -15.91 -3.61
N ARG A 386 -1.90 -14.99 -3.11
CA ARG A 386 -0.46 -14.86 -3.39
C ARG A 386 0.21 -14.11 -2.22
N PRO A 387 1.52 -14.23 -2.02
CA PRO A 387 2.23 -13.42 -1.03
C PRO A 387 2.04 -11.93 -1.27
N LEU A 388 1.85 -11.15 -0.20
CA LEU A 388 1.80 -9.70 -0.25
C LEU A 388 3.22 -9.14 -0.17
N ILE A 389 3.56 -8.25 -1.11
CA ILE A 389 4.78 -7.46 -1.07
C ILE A 389 4.43 -6.11 -0.44
N VAL A 390 5.05 -5.83 0.69
CA VAL A 390 4.84 -4.64 1.52
C VAL A 390 5.98 -3.69 1.19
N ASP A 391 5.72 -2.68 0.37
CA ASP A 391 6.64 -1.56 0.22
C ASP A 391 6.12 -0.38 1.02
N GLN A 392 7.03 0.27 1.73
CA GLN A 392 6.79 1.58 2.30
C GLN A 392 7.34 2.61 1.34
N VAL A 393 6.66 2.83 0.22
CA VAL A 393 6.50 4.22 -0.20
C VAL A 393 5.64 4.82 0.89
N GLN A 394 6.29 5.33 1.93
CA GLN A 394 5.69 6.26 2.86
C GLN A 394 5.42 7.49 2.00
N GLU A 395 4.35 7.46 1.21
CA GLU A 395 3.78 8.66 0.62
C GLU A 395 3.44 9.52 1.82
N LYS A 396 4.38 10.41 2.17
CA LYS A 396 4.13 11.48 3.10
C LYS A 396 2.83 12.10 2.63
N ARG A 397 1.84 12.18 3.52
CA ARG A 397 0.60 12.91 3.21
C ARG A 397 0.98 14.24 2.60
N VAL A 398 0.21 14.73 1.63
CA VAL A 398 0.50 16.01 0.97
C VAL A 398 0.84 17.09 2.00
N GLU A 399 0.11 17.13 3.12
CA GLU A 399 0.39 17.99 4.28
C GLU A 399 1.82 17.85 4.83
N GLN A 400 2.31 16.62 5.06
CA GLN A 400 3.65 16.38 5.57
C GLN A 400 4.72 16.71 4.53
N SER A 401 4.46 16.40 3.25
CA SER A 401 5.38 16.75 2.15
C SER A 401 5.51 18.26 2.00
N VAL A 402 4.40 18.99 2.11
CA VAL A 402 4.40 20.46 2.09
C VAL A 402 5.14 20.99 3.31
N ARG A 403 4.86 20.50 4.52
CA ARG A 403 5.57 20.90 5.74
C ARG A 403 7.09 20.72 5.63
N ASP A 404 7.54 19.57 5.14
CA ASP A 404 8.97 19.26 5.01
C ASP A 404 9.66 20.09 3.92
N ALA A 405 8.90 20.62 2.95
CA ALA A 405 9.42 21.49 1.89
C ALA A 405 9.58 22.96 2.34
N PHE A 406 9.21 23.31 3.58
CA PHE A 406 9.42 24.65 4.10
C PHE A 406 10.90 24.85 4.47
N ASN A 407 11.48 25.96 4.01
CA ASN A 407 12.88 26.32 4.23
C ASN A 407 13.90 25.32 3.67
N ASP A 408 13.51 24.57 2.63
CA ASP A 408 14.40 23.67 1.90
C ASP A 408 15.09 24.39 0.72
N GLN A 409 16.41 24.47 0.79
CA GLN A 409 17.23 25.14 -0.21
C GLN A 409 17.27 24.37 -1.54
N GLU A 410 17.13 23.04 -1.54
CA GLU A 410 17.27 22.24 -2.76
C GLU A 410 16.08 22.36 -3.70
N THR A 411 14.87 22.54 -3.14
CA THR A 411 13.61 22.54 -3.90
C THR A 411 13.03 23.92 -4.16
N SER A 412 13.44 24.94 -3.38
CA SER A 412 12.90 26.30 -3.44
C SER A 412 13.15 27.03 -4.76
N ASP A 413 12.21 27.91 -5.15
CA ASP A 413 12.28 28.79 -6.31
C ASP A 413 12.29 30.30 -5.93
N LEU A 414 12.27 30.59 -4.62
CA LEU A 414 12.27 31.94 -4.06
C LEU A 414 12.92 31.98 -2.67
N THR A 415 13.68 33.02 -2.39
CA THR A 415 14.30 33.30 -1.09
C THR A 415 13.80 34.62 -0.53
N PHE A 416 13.31 34.62 0.71
CA PHE A 416 13.10 35.85 1.48
C PHE A 416 14.34 36.15 2.33
N LEU A 417 14.85 37.37 2.28
CA LEU A 417 15.92 37.85 3.14
C LEU A 417 15.31 38.75 4.22
N ILE A 418 15.22 38.24 5.45
CA ILE A 418 14.60 38.94 6.58
C ILE A 418 15.69 39.18 7.63
N ASP A 419 15.98 40.43 7.96
CA ASP A 419 17.11 40.80 8.84
C ASP A 419 18.45 40.14 8.42
N GLY A 420 18.68 39.99 7.12
CA GLY A 420 19.88 39.35 6.56
C GLY A 420 19.92 37.82 6.65
N LYS A 421 18.84 37.17 7.11
CA LYS A 421 18.70 35.71 7.17
C LYS A 421 17.84 35.19 6.01
N PRO A 422 18.32 34.23 5.21
CA PRO A 422 17.56 33.67 4.10
C PRO A 422 16.51 32.66 4.60
N VAL A 423 15.33 32.68 3.98
CA VAL A 423 14.26 31.68 4.15
C VAL A 423 13.82 31.19 2.77
N TYR A 424 13.92 29.89 2.54
CA TYR A 424 13.69 29.26 1.23
C TYR A 424 12.24 28.80 1.08
N VAL A 425 11.56 29.23 0.01
CA VAL A 425 10.13 29.01 -0.20
C VAL A 425 9.77 28.77 -1.68
N HIS A 426 8.51 28.42 -1.92
CA HIS A 426 7.95 28.03 -3.22
C HIS A 426 6.87 29.02 -3.65
N LYS A 427 7.07 29.75 -4.76
CA LYS A 427 6.11 30.72 -5.33
C LYS A 427 4.74 30.10 -5.55
N SER A 428 4.69 28.86 -6.01
CA SER A 428 3.46 28.11 -6.26
C SER A 428 2.61 27.95 -4.99
N LEU A 429 3.22 27.57 -3.86
CA LEU A 429 2.52 27.43 -2.58
C LEU A 429 2.04 28.79 -2.05
N LEU A 430 2.88 29.82 -2.12
CA LEU A 430 2.50 31.17 -1.70
C LEU A 430 1.31 31.71 -2.51
N LYS A 431 1.32 31.53 -3.84
CA LYS A 431 0.19 31.89 -4.73
C LYS A 431 -1.09 31.16 -4.36
N ILE A 432 -1.00 29.89 -3.94
CA ILE A 432 -2.17 29.10 -3.57
C ILE A 432 -2.76 29.61 -2.25
N ARG A 433 -1.89 29.91 -1.28
CA ARG A 433 -2.23 30.05 0.14
C ARG A 433 -2.45 31.50 0.60
N CYS A 434 -1.96 32.49 -0.13
CA CYS A 434 -2.08 33.90 0.24
C CYS A 434 -2.44 34.79 -0.96
N GLU A 435 -3.51 35.57 -0.84
CA GLU A 435 -4.00 36.41 -1.93
C GLU A 435 -3.05 37.57 -2.25
N HIS A 436 -2.34 38.08 -1.23
CA HIS A 436 -1.30 39.09 -1.41
C HIS A 436 -0.20 38.57 -2.35
N PHE A 437 0.32 37.37 -2.10
CA PHE A 437 1.32 36.75 -2.96
C PHE A 437 0.77 36.34 -4.32
N ARG A 438 -0.49 35.87 -4.39
CA ARG A 438 -1.16 35.63 -5.68
C ARG A 438 -1.16 36.88 -6.54
N SER A 439 -1.50 38.03 -5.97
CA SER A 439 -1.51 39.32 -6.67
C SER A 439 -0.10 39.80 -7.01
N MET A 440 0.84 39.66 -6.08
CA MET A 440 2.25 40.04 -6.24
C MET A 440 2.91 39.33 -7.43
N PHE A 441 2.52 38.08 -7.70
CA PHE A 441 3.17 37.23 -8.71
C PHE A 441 2.34 37.03 -9.99
N GLN A 442 1.42 37.94 -10.33
CA GLN A 442 0.71 37.95 -11.62
C GLN A 442 1.48 38.69 -12.72
N ALA A 443 1.57 38.07 -13.91
CA ALA A 443 1.85 38.52 -15.30
C ALA A 443 2.82 39.69 -15.64
N HIS A 444 3.17 40.58 -14.71
CA HIS A 444 4.14 41.67 -14.89
C HIS A 444 5.48 41.38 -14.21
N TRP A 445 5.60 40.22 -13.56
CA TRP A 445 6.86 39.67 -13.09
C TRP A 445 7.21 38.56 -14.07
N ASP A 446 7.97 38.91 -15.13
CA ASP A 446 8.65 37.91 -15.94
C ASP A 446 9.39 36.96 -14.97
N GLU A 447 9.33 35.66 -15.25
CA GLU A 447 9.82 34.60 -14.35
C GLU A 447 11.32 34.71 -14.01
N ASP A 448 12.04 35.62 -14.68
CA ASP A 448 13.43 35.96 -14.48
C ASP A 448 13.61 37.41 -13.97
N GLU A 449 14.09 37.53 -12.72
CA GLU A 449 15.21 38.43 -12.32
C GLU A 449 15.32 38.65 -10.80
N LYS A 450 14.32 38.30 -9.98
CA LYS A 450 14.44 38.34 -8.51
C LYS A 450 14.10 37.01 -7.84
N SER A 451 15.14 36.21 -7.62
CA SER A 451 15.09 35.02 -6.75
C SER A 451 15.18 35.38 -5.26
N VAL A 452 15.38 36.67 -4.92
CA VAL A 452 15.51 37.16 -3.55
C VAL A 452 14.58 38.37 -3.33
N ILE A 453 13.78 38.33 -2.27
CA ILE A 453 12.94 39.43 -1.80
C ILE A 453 13.41 39.87 -0.41
N GLU A 454 13.78 41.14 -0.26
CA GLU A 454 14.19 41.70 1.03
C GLU A 454 12.99 42.21 1.82
N ILE A 455 12.92 41.81 3.11
CA ILE A 455 11.90 42.26 4.05
C ILE A 455 12.60 43.03 5.16
N THR A 456 12.27 44.33 5.26
CA THR A 456 12.84 45.26 6.24
C THR A 456 11.80 45.78 7.24
N GLN A 457 10.51 45.52 7.01
CA GLN A 457 9.41 46.08 7.79
C GLN A 457 9.03 45.22 9.00
N PHE A 458 9.39 43.93 8.98
CA PHE A 458 9.03 42.97 10.02
C PHE A 458 10.29 42.24 10.51
N SER A 459 10.30 41.90 11.79
CA SER A 459 11.38 41.13 12.38
C SER A 459 11.41 39.69 11.85
N TYR A 460 12.59 39.07 11.90
CA TYR A 460 12.76 37.69 11.50
C TYR A 460 11.74 36.71 12.12
N PRO A 461 11.50 36.67 13.45
CA PRO A 461 10.55 35.72 14.03
C PRO A 461 9.14 35.88 13.46
N VAL A 462 8.68 37.12 13.26
CA VAL A 462 7.34 37.44 12.78
C VAL A 462 7.15 36.98 11.34
N TYR A 463 8.04 37.39 10.43
CA TYR A 463 7.86 37.07 9.01
C TYR A 463 8.18 35.60 8.72
N TYR A 464 9.12 34.98 9.46
CA TYR A 464 9.37 33.54 9.38
C TYR A 464 8.13 32.73 9.76
N ALA A 465 7.49 33.06 10.88
CA ALA A 465 6.28 32.38 11.34
C ALA A 465 5.10 32.58 10.37
N PHE A 466 5.02 33.73 9.70
CA PHE A 466 4.04 33.93 8.63
C PHE A 466 4.27 32.98 7.45
N LEU A 467 5.50 32.88 6.96
CA LEU A 467 5.83 31.97 5.86
C LEU A 467 5.61 30.50 6.25
N GLU A 468 5.97 30.12 7.47
CA GLU A 468 5.73 28.78 8.01
C GLU A 468 4.24 28.46 8.13
N TYR A 469 3.42 29.43 8.54
CA TYR A 469 1.96 29.29 8.62
C TYR A 469 1.35 28.97 7.26
N LEU A 470 1.82 29.59 6.18
CA LEU A 470 1.31 29.32 4.83
C LEU A 470 1.53 27.85 4.42
N TYR A 471 2.55 27.20 4.96
CA TYR A 471 2.89 25.79 4.71
C TYR A 471 2.20 24.81 5.66
N THR A 472 1.95 25.22 6.91
CA THR A 472 1.64 24.28 8.00
C THR A 472 0.32 24.52 8.71
N ASP A 473 -0.34 25.67 8.49
CA ASP A 473 -1.50 26.15 9.26
C ASP A 473 -1.23 26.32 10.78
N GLN A 474 0.02 26.25 11.20
CA GLN A 474 0.46 26.41 12.59
C GLN A 474 1.27 27.70 12.76
N VAL A 475 1.20 28.25 13.97
CA VAL A 475 1.97 29.44 14.37
C VAL A 475 2.70 29.12 15.67
N HIS A 476 4.02 29.30 15.65
CA HIS A 476 4.88 29.11 16.80
C HIS A 476 5.58 30.42 17.14
N LEU A 477 4.93 31.26 17.95
CA LEU A 477 5.44 32.55 18.39
C LEU A 477 5.13 32.83 19.87
N LEU A 478 5.96 33.68 20.47
CA LEU A 478 5.67 34.27 21.77
C LEU A 478 4.55 35.32 21.65
N PRO A 479 3.78 35.58 22.72
CA PRO A 479 2.71 36.58 22.71
C PRO A 479 3.16 37.97 22.29
N GLU A 480 4.39 38.37 22.65
CA GLU A 480 4.96 39.66 22.31
C GLU A 480 5.21 39.80 20.80
N ASP A 481 5.69 38.74 20.16
CA ASP A 481 5.94 38.68 18.70
C ASP A 481 4.65 38.43 17.90
N ALA A 482 3.65 37.78 18.50
CA ALA A 482 2.35 37.54 17.86
C ALA A 482 1.62 38.85 17.49
N ILE A 483 1.97 39.97 18.12
CA ILE A 483 1.50 41.31 17.74
C ILE A 483 1.98 41.68 16.34
N GLY A 484 3.26 41.47 16.03
CA GLY A 484 3.81 41.75 14.71
C GLY A 484 3.16 40.88 13.64
N LEU A 485 2.85 39.62 14.00
CA LEU A 485 2.14 38.71 13.09
C LEU A 485 0.66 39.12 12.90
N LEU A 486 0.03 39.69 13.94
CA LEU A 486 -1.33 40.24 13.84
C LEU A 486 -1.40 41.43 12.87
N ASP A 487 -0.41 42.31 12.90
CA ASP A 487 -0.28 43.43 11.96
C ASP A 487 -0.13 42.93 10.52
N LEU A 488 0.71 41.92 10.31
CA LEU A 488 0.93 41.28 9.02
C LEU A 488 -0.33 40.57 8.52
N ALA A 489 -1.04 39.85 9.41
CA ALA A 489 -2.32 39.20 9.08
C ALA A 489 -3.39 40.21 8.66
N ASN A 490 -3.47 41.37 9.32
CA ASN A 490 -4.36 42.46 8.90
C ASN A 490 -3.93 43.05 7.55
N SER A 491 -2.63 43.31 7.37
CA SER A 491 -2.06 43.89 6.15
C SER A 491 -2.28 43.01 4.91
N TYR A 492 -2.23 41.69 5.07
CA TYR A 492 -2.44 40.72 3.99
C TYR A 492 -3.85 40.11 3.98
N CYS A 493 -4.76 40.62 4.81
CA CYS A 493 -6.16 40.18 4.88
C CYS A 493 -6.35 38.69 5.23
N GLU A 494 -5.47 38.11 6.04
CA GLU A 494 -5.51 36.70 6.47
C GLU A 494 -6.33 36.54 7.76
N THR A 495 -7.64 36.34 7.62
CA THR A 495 -8.60 36.30 8.75
C THR A 495 -8.39 35.13 9.71
N GLN A 496 -8.02 33.95 9.19
CA GLN A 496 -7.76 32.78 10.03
C GLN A 496 -6.50 32.95 10.87
N LEU A 497 -5.44 33.53 10.28
CA LEU A 497 -4.20 33.85 10.98
C LEU A 497 -4.45 34.89 12.09
N LYS A 498 -5.24 35.93 11.80
CA LYS A 498 -5.66 36.95 12.77
C LYS A 498 -6.26 36.33 14.04
N HIS A 499 -7.22 35.42 13.88
CA HIS A 499 -7.82 34.72 15.02
C HIS A 499 -6.84 33.83 15.79
N GLN A 500 -5.89 33.19 15.10
CA GLN A 500 -4.83 32.43 15.77
C GLN A 500 -3.91 33.33 16.59
N CYS A 501 -3.50 34.49 16.06
CA CYS A 501 -2.70 35.48 16.80
C CYS A 501 -3.43 35.99 18.05
N GLU A 502 -4.69 36.39 17.92
CA GLU A 502 -5.51 36.84 19.07
C GLU A 502 -5.59 35.76 20.17
N ARG A 503 -5.71 34.49 19.78
CA ARG A 503 -5.74 33.37 20.74
C ARG A 503 -4.40 33.18 21.45
N ILE A 504 -3.28 33.25 20.72
CA ILE A 504 -1.93 33.15 21.31
C ILE A 504 -1.72 34.26 22.34
N ILE A 505 -2.10 35.50 21.99
CA ILE A 505 -1.97 36.65 22.89
C ILE A 505 -2.85 36.49 24.13
N LYS A 506 -4.11 36.06 23.97
CA LYS A 506 -5.03 35.83 25.10
C LYS A 506 -4.54 34.73 26.05
N GLN A 507 -3.87 33.70 25.53
CA GLN A 507 -3.35 32.58 26.34
C GLN A 507 -2.03 32.89 27.05
N GLY A 508 -1.21 33.79 26.49
CA GLY A 508 0.11 34.12 27.02
C GLY A 508 0.22 35.49 27.70
N ILE A 509 -0.92 36.13 28.00
CA ILE A 509 -0.92 37.37 28.79
C ILE A 509 -0.40 37.12 30.21
N THR A 510 0.49 37.98 30.67
CA THR A 510 1.07 37.99 32.01
C THR A 510 1.06 39.41 32.57
N VAL A 511 1.30 39.57 33.87
CA VAL A 511 1.39 40.90 34.49
C VAL A 511 2.44 41.78 33.77
N GLU A 512 3.59 41.20 33.41
CA GLU A 512 4.72 41.92 32.82
C GLU A 512 4.46 42.43 31.40
N ASN A 513 3.67 41.71 30.59
CA ASN A 513 3.42 42.06 29.18
C ASN A 513 2.03 42.69 28.94
N ALA A 514 1.11 42.65 29.91
CA ALA A 514 -0.29 43.06 29.73
C ALA A 514 -0.47 44.50 29.23
N ALA A 515 0.33 45.45 29.75
CA ALA A 515 0.27 46.85 29.34
C ALA A 515 0.68 47.04 27.87
N MET A 516 1.76 46.38 27.45
CA MET A 516 2.23 46.40 26.06
C MET A 516 1.24 45.73 25.12
N LEU A 517 0.67 44.59 25.51
CA LEU A 517 -0.35 43.88 24.72
C LEU A 517 -1.63 44.74 24.56
N LEU A 518 -2.03 45.48 25.60
CA LEU A 518 -3.16 46.42 25.53
C LEU A 518 -2.87 47.56 24.53
N ALA A 519 -1.69 48.18 24.61
CA ALA A 519 -1.31 49.24 23.69
C ALA A 519 -1.28 48.76 22.23
N ALA A 520 -0.77 47.55 22.01
CA ALA A 520 -0.79 46.92 20.70
C ALA A 520 -2.23 46.67 20.20
N ALA A 521 -3.11 46.14 21.05
CA ALA A 521 -4.50 45.90 20.69
C ALA A 521 -5.23 47.19 20.27
N ILE A 522 -4.96 48.31 20.94
CA ILE A 522 -5.47 49.64 20.58
C ILE A 522 -4.90 50.09 19.23
N LYS A 523 -3.58 49.99 19.06
CA LYS A 523 -2.88 50.41 17.83
C LYS A 523 -3.42 49.70 16.58
N TYR A 524 -3.76 48.42 16.68
CA TYR A 524 -4.23 47.60 15.56
C TYR A 524 -5.77 47.45 15.52
N GLU A 525 -6.51 48.28 16.26
CA GLU A 525 -7.98 48.30 16.28
C GLU A 525 -8.61 46.92 16.56
N ALA A 526 -7.96 46.10 17.39
CA ALA A 526 -8.41 44.76 17.73
C ALA A 526 -9.35 44.81 18.95
N SER A 527 -10.61 45.20 18.74
CA SER A 527 -11.59 45.46 19.82
C SER A 527 -11.73 44.34 20.85
N ASP A 528 -11.81 43.09 20.39
CA ASP A 528 -12.01 41.92 21.25
C ASP A 528 -10.76 41.58 22.06
N LEU A 529 -9.59 41.92 21.53
CA LEU A 529 -8.31 41.75 22.22
C LEU A 529 -8.08 42.90 23.21
N GLU A 530 -8.42 44.13 22.81
CA GLU A 530 -8.36 45.31 23.67
C GLU A 530 -9.20 45.12 24.93
N GLU A 531 -10.47 44.71 24.78
CA GLU A 531 -11.36 44.49 25.92
C GLU A 531 -10.81 43.41 26.86
N PHE A 532 -10.24 42.34 26.32
CA PHE A 532 -9.66 41.25 27.10
C PHE A 532 -8.40 41.71 27.86
N CYS A 533 -7.45 42.35 27.17
CA CYS A 533 -6.24 42.89 27.78
C CYS A 533 -6.59 43.94 28.86
N PHE A 534 -7.58 44.79 28.60
CA PHE A 534 -8.04 45.79 29.56
C PHE A 534 -8.61 45.14 30.84
N LYS A 535 -9.48 44.13 30.71
CA LYS A 535 -10.00 43.38 31.87
C LYS A 535 -8.90 42.72 32.68
N PHE A 536 -7.90 42.12 32.01
CA PHE A 536 -6.74 41.54 32.68
C PHE A 536 -5.95 42.61 33.46
N CYS A 537 -5.67 43.74 32.83
CA CYS A 537 -4.98 44.87 33.48
C CYS A 537 -5.72 45.37 34.71
N ILE A 538 -7.06 45.47 34.68
CA ILE A 538 -7.86 45.91 35.84
C ILE A 538 -7.82 44.88 36.97
N ASN A 539 -7.96 43.59 36.67
CA ASN A 539 -7.93 42.53 37.69
C ASN A 539 -6.58 42.45 38.41
N HIS A 540 -5.51 42.89 37.75
CA HIS A 540 -4.13 42.89 38.27
C HIS A 540 -3.56 44.31 38.42
N LEU A 541 -4.41 45.34 38.58
CA LEU A 541 -4.05 46.75 38.46
C LEU A 541 -2.80 47.15 39.24
N THR A 542 -2.73 46.81 40.52
CA THR A 542 -1.60 47.16 41.40
C THR A 542 -0.27 46.61 40.86
N ALA A 543 -0.28 45.36 40.38
CA ALA A 543 0.93 44.72 39.87
C ALA A 543 1.30 45.24 38.48
N VAL A 544 0.31 45.40 37.59
CA VAL A 544 0.54 45.87 36.21
C VAL A 544 1.08 47.31 36.18
N THR A 545 0.55 48.21 37.01
CA THR A 545 1.02 49.62 37.09
C THR A 545 2.46 49.78 37.58
N GLN A 546 3.02 48.75 38.23
CA GLN A 546 4.42 48.74 38.69
C GLN A 546 5.39 48.16 37.65
N THR A 547 4.88 47.61 36.54
CA THR A 547 5.71 46.99 35.51
C THR A 547 6.42 48.03 34.65
N LYS A 548 7.56 47.62 34.07
CA LYS A 548 8.26 48.45 33.08
C LYS A 548 7.38 48.70 31.85
N ALA A 549 6.61 47.72 31.39
CA ALA A 549 5.76 47.85 30.22
C ALA A 549 4.71 48.97 30.39
N PHE A 550 4.11 49.09 31.58
CA PHE A 550 3.14 50.15 31.86
C PHE A 550 3.78 51.55 31.87
N ASN A 551 5.00 51.67 32.41
CA ASN A 551 5.74 52.94 32.42
C ASN A 551 6.19 53.43 31.04
N HIS A 552 6.21 52.55 30.03
CA HIS A 552 6.56 52.90 28.65
C HIS A 552 5.33 53.21 27.78
N LEU A 553 4.11 53.17 28.33
CA LEU A 553 2.90 53.59 27.62
C LEU A 553 2.92 55.09 27.34
N ASP A 554 2.40 55.50 26.18
CA ASP A 554 2.24 56.91 25.87
C ASP A 554 1.15 57.57 26.74
N GLU A 555 1.25 58.90 26.91
CA GLU A 555 0.33 59.66 27.76
C GLU A 555 -1.15 59.52 27.34
N GLY A 556 -1.40 59.34 26.04
CA GLY A 556 -2.76 59.16 25.50
C GLY A 556 -3.37 57.84 25.94
N THR A 557 -2.62 56.75 25.77
CA THR A 557 -3.03 55.40 26.18
C THR A 557 -3.23 55.31 27.70
N VAL A 558 -2.35 55.92 28.50
CA VAL A 558 -2.50 55.95 29.97
C VAL A 558 -3.75 56.74 30.39
N LYS A 559 -4.00 57.90 29.77
CA LYS A 559 -5.17 58.73 30.09
C LYS A 559 -6.49 58.00 29.77
N GLU A 560 -6.56 57.34 28.61
CA GLU A 560 -7.74 56.55 28.24
C GLU A 560 -7.92 55.32 29.13
N PHE A 561 -6.81 54.67 29.51
CA PHE A 561 -6.81 53.58 30.47
C PHE A 561 -7.38 54.01 31.82
N ILE A 562 -6.92 55.13 32.40
CA ILE A 562 -7.42 55.66 33.68
C ILE A 562 -8.90 56.01 33.59
N LYS A 563 -9.33 56.65 32.50
CA LYS A 563 -10.73 57.01 32.27
C LYS A 563 -11.63 55.77 32.23
N LYS A 564 -11.26 54.76 31.44
CA LYS A 564 -11.99 53.47 31.40
C LYS A 564 -11.94 52.76 32.75
N ALA A 565 -10.79 52.75 33.44
CA ALA A 565 -10.65 52.13 34.76
C ALA A 565 -11.58 52.76 35.81
N GLY A 566 -11.72 54.09 35.78
CA GLY A 566 -12.66 54.82 36.64
C GLY A 566 -14.13 54.45 36.39
N MET A 567 -14.51 54.25 35.12
CA MET A 567 -15.86 53.77 34.77
C MET A 567 -16.11 52.33 35.25
N TYR A 568 -15.08 51.49 35.25
CA TYR A 568 -15.13 50.11 35.78
C TYR A 568 -15.07 50.03 37.31
N GLY A 569 -15.00 51.17 38.01
CA GLY A 569 -14.99 51.21 39.48
C GLY A 569 -13.66 50.82 40.11
N ALA A 570 -12.56 50.77 39.33
CA ALA A 570 -11.24 50.36 39.81
C ALA A 570 -10.64 51.28 40.89
N PHE A 571 -11.21 52.48 41.06
CA PHE A 571 -10.80 53.48 42.05
C PHE A 571 -11.87 53.75 43.13
N LYS A 572 -12.91 52.92 43.24
CA LYS A 572 -13.88 53.02 44.34
C LYS A 572 -13.29 52.37 45.59
N TYR A 573 -13.27 53.15 46.67
CA TYR A 573 -12.82 52.77 48.01
C TYR A 573 -13.56 51.57 48.58
#